data_AF-A0A7Z1HKZ2-F1
#
_entry.id   AF-A0A7Z1HKZ2-F1
#
_cell.length_a   1.000
_cell.length_b   1.000
_cell.length_c   1.000
_cell.angle_alpha   90.00
_cell.angle_beta   90.00
_cell.angle_gamma   90.00
#
_symmetry.space_group_name_H-M   'P 1'
#
loop_
_entity.id
_entity.type
_entity.pdbx_description
1 polymer ?
#
loop_
_entity_poly.entity_id
_entity_poly.type
_entity_poly.pdbx_seq_one_letter_code
_entity_poly.pdbx_strand_id
1 'polypeptide(L)'
;MKNTLLPSLVGVSASLVVVWWLHGFLLADSCLDNSGTFNYETNLCTGENNQLIELATSSTMLVTYCIVIMVVSLLTASLIRKIFRI
;
A
#
# COMPACT_ATOMS: atom_id res chain seq x y z
N MET A 1 15.03 24.10 -19.15
CA MET A 1 14.02 23.71 -18.15
C MET A 1 14.66 22.71 -17.21
N LYS A 2 14.60 22.94 -15.88
CA LYS A 2 15.18 22.04 -14.86
C LYS A 2 14.23 20.86 -14.69
N ASN A 3 14.73 19.63 -14.82
CA ASN A 3 13.94 18.41 -14.99
C ASN A 3 13.26 17.93 -13.69
N THR A 4 12.45 18.78 -13.04
CA THR A 4 11.78 18.50 -11.76
C THR A 4 10.61 17.52 -11.87
N LEU A 5 10.20 17.17 -13.10
CA LEU A 5 9.14 16.19 -13.37
C LEU A 5 9.58 14.74 -13.06
N LEU A 6 10.86 14.41 -13.27
CA LEU A 6 11.41 13.08 -13.03
C LEU A 6 11.36 12.69 -11.54
N PRO A 7 11.80 13.55 -10.58
CA PRO A 7 11.68 13.26 -9.15
C PRO A 7 10.25 12.98 -8.69
N SER A 8 9.30 13.78 -9.19
CA SER A 8 7.90 13.67 -8.80
C SER A 8 7.28 12.37 -9.29
N LEU A 9 7.54 11.99 -10.54
CA LEU A 9 7.02 10.76 -11.14
C LEU A 9 7.58 9.51 -10.43
N VAL A 10 8.85 9.53 -10.04
CA VAL A 10 9.48 8.45 -9.27
C VAL A 10 8.88 8.36 -7.87
N GLY A 11 8.59 9.48 -7.21
CA GLY A 11 7.94 9.49 -5.90
C GLY A 11 6.52 8.93 -5.91
N VAL A 12 5.72 9.28 -6.92
CA VAL A 12 4.35 8.77 -7.09
C VAL A 12 4.34 7.28 -7.42
N SER A 13 5.19 6.84 -8.35
CA SER A 13 5.27 5.41 -8.70
C SER A 13 5.74 4.55 -7.53
N ALA A 14 6.75 4.99 -6.78
CA ALA A 14 7.19 4.31 -5.57
C ALA A 14 6.07 4.23 -4.51
N SER A 15 5.34 5.33 -4.31
CA SER A 15 4.20 5.35 -3.38
C SER A 15 3.10 4.36 -3.78
N LEU A 16 2.81 4.26 -5.08
CA LEU A 16 1.81 3.32 -5.61
C LEU A 16 2.20 1.86 -5.32
N VAL A 17 3.47 1.50 -5.56
CA VAL A 17 3.98 0.15 -5.31
C VAL A 17 3.93 -0.20 -3.82
N VAL A 18 4.32 0.73 -2.94
CA VAL A 18 4.29 0.51 -1.49
C VAL A 18 2.85 0.33 -0.99
N VAL A 19 1.91 1.16 -1.46
CA VAL A 19 0.50 1.04 -1.07
C VAL A 19 -0.11 -0.26 -1.57
N TRP A 20 0.19 -0.67 -2.81
CA TRP A 20 -0.27 -1.95 -3.33
C TRP A 20 0.18 -3.09 -2.41
N TRP A 21 1.46 -3.10 -2.07
CA TRP A 21 2.02 -4.16 -1.23
C TRP A 21 1.43 -4.15 0.19
N LEU A 22 1.26 -2.95 0.77
CA LEU A 22 0.62 -2.78 2.07
C LEU A 22 -0.86 -3.19 2.04
N HIS A 23 -1.57 -2.93 0.95
CA HIS A 23 -2.97 -3.32 0.78
C HIS A 23 -3.13 -4.83 0.84
N GLY A 24 -2.29 -5.58 0.12
CA GLY A 24 -2.26 -7.04 0.19
C GLY A 24 -1.97 -7.57 1.61
N PHE A 25 -1.04 -6.93 2.32
CA PHE A 25 -0.73 -7.28 3.70
C PHE A 25 -1.92 -7.02 4.64
N LEU A 26 -2.55 -5.85 4.55
CA LEU A 26 -3.70 -5.47 5.37
C LEU A 26 -4.93 -6.35 5.09
N LEU A 27 -5.13 -6.78 3.85
CA LEU A 27 -6.16 -7.76 3.49
C LEU A 27 -5.90 -9.13 4.14
N ALA A 28 -4.65 -9.61 4.12
CA ALA A 28 -4.31 -10.87 4.77
C ALA A 28 -4.50 -10.79 6.29
N ASP A 29 -4.08 -9.68 6.91
CA ASP A 29 -4.22 -9.43 8.35
C ASP A 29 -5.69 -9.35 8.77
N SER A 30 -6.50 -8.56 8.04
CA SER A 30 -7.94 -8.46 8.28
C SER A 30 -8.68 -9.78 8.04
N CYS A 31 -8.18 -10.63 7.15
CA CYS A 31 -8.75 -11.96 6.95
C CYS A 31 -8.47 -12.86 8.16
N LEU A 32 -7.25 -12.80 8.70
CA LEU A 32 -6.84 -13.57 9.86
C LEU A 32 -7.62 -13.15 11.12
N ASP A 33 -7.84 -11.84 11.29
CA ASP A 33 -8.67 -11.28 12.39
C ASP A 33 -10.13 -11.77 12.35
N ASN A 34 -10.65 -12.07 11.17
CA ASN A 34 -12.00 -12.66 10.99
C ASN A 34 -11.99 -14.19 11.01
N SER A 35 -10.95 -14.81 11.58
CA SER A 35 -10.74 -16.26 11.64
C SER A 35 -10.86 -16.94 10.27
N GLY A 36 -10.52 -16.22 9.20
CA GLY A 36 -10.51 -16.71 7.82
C GLY A 36 -9.14 -17.23 7.40
N THR A 37 -9.13 -18.05 6.37
CA THR A 37 -7.90 -18.47 5.68
C THR A 37 -7.73 -17.62 4.43
N PHE A 38 -6.61 -16.91 4.34
CA PHE A 38 -6.28 -16.10 3.17
C PHE A 38 -5.70 -16.99 2.07
N ASN A 39 -6.34 -17.02 0.90
CA ASN A 39 -5.81 -17.74 -0.25
C ASN A 39 -5.02 -16.77 -1.15
N TYR A 40 -3.69 -16.88 -1.11
CA TYR A 40 -2.78 -16.04 -1.89
C TYR A 40 -2.89 -16.24 -3.42
N GLU A 41 -3.46 -17.36 -3.87
CA GLU A 41 -3.65 -17.65 -5.30
C GLU A 41 -4.84 -16.88 -5.88
N THR A 42 -5.92 -16.75 -5.09
CA THR A 42 -7.17 -16.13 -5.53
C THR A 42 -7.39 -14.73 -4.95
N ASN A 43 -6.57 -14.29 -4.00
CA ASN A 43 -6.75 -13.07 -3.21
C ASN A 43 -8.11 -13.01 -2.48
N LEU A 44 -8.68 -14.17 -2.18
CA LEU A 44 -9.95 -14.30 -1.47
C LEU A 44 -9.72 -14.75 -0.04
N CYS A 45 -10.47 -14.15 0.88
CA CYS A 45 -10.56 -14.64 2.26
C CYS A 45 -11.73 -15.60 2.39
N THR A 46 -11.43 -16.83 2.81
CA THR A 46 -12.44 -17.86 3.05
C THR A 46 -12.60 -18.05 4.55
N GLY A 47 -13.81 -17.78 5.07
CA GLY A 47 -14.14 -18.05 6.47
C GLY A 47 -14.26 -19.53 6.79
N GLU A 48 -14.33 -19.87 8.08
CA GLU A 48 -14.42 -21.24 8.61
C GLU A 48 -15.56 -22.10 7.98
N ASN A 49 -16.62 -21.47 7.48
CA ASN A 49 -17.76 -22.12 6.81
C ASN A 49 -17.71 -22.08 5.27
N ASN A 50 -16.54 -21.88 4.67
CA ASN A 50 -16.37 -21.75 3.21
C ASN A 50 -17.13 -20.55 2.60
N GLN A 51 -17.49 -19.58 3.45
CA GLN A 51 -18.13 -18.33 3.07
C GLN A 51 -17.07 -17.32 2.63
N LEU A 52 -17.30 -16.68 1.47
CA LEU A 52 -16.46 -15.58 0.99
C LEU A 52 -16.68 -14.39 1.92
N ILE A 53 -15.65 -14.03 2.68
CA ILE A 53 -15.67 -12.81 3.48
C ILE A 53 -15.28 -11.68 2.53
N GLU A 54 -16.23 -10.82 2.21
CA GLU A 54 -15.94 -9.60 1.46
C GLU A 54 -15.16 -8.66 2.38
N LEU A 55 -13.85 -8.57 2.17
CA LEU A 55 -13.01 -7.62 2.91
C LEU A 55 -13.26 -6.21 2.37
N ALA A 56 -14.23 -5.54 2.99
CA ALA A 56 -14.42 -4.12 2.78
C ALA A 56 -13.18 -3.35 3.26
N THR A 57 -12.67 -2.44 2.45
CA THR A 57 -11.59 -1.54 2.85
C THR A 57 -12.13 -0.62 3.95
N SER A 58 -11.69 -0.84 5.19
CA SER A 58 -12.16 -0.06 6.33
C SER A 58 -11.66 1.39 6.25
N SER A 59 -12.34 2.29 6.95
CA SER A 59 -11.90 3.69 7.10
C SER A 59 -10.49 3.79 7.73
N THR A 60 -10.12 2.85 8.61
CA THR A 60 -8.77 2.77 9.20
C THR A 60 -7.70 2.37 8.18
N MET A 61 -8.00 1.47 7.23
CA MET A 61 -7.07 1.17 6.12
C MET A 61 -6.82 2.39 5.25
N LEU A 62 -7.86 3.15 4.93
CA LEU A 62 -7.77 4.37 4.13
C LEU A 62 -6.86 5.43 4.78
N VAL A 63 -7.01 5.66 6.08
CA VAL A 63 -6.13 6.58 6.83
C VAL A 63 -4.69 6.10 6.79
N THR A 64 -4.47 4.79 6.92
CA THR A 64 -3.13 4.19 6.85
C THR A 64 -2.48 4.41 5.48
N TYR A 65 -3.23 4.23 4.39
CA TYR A 65 -2.74 4.53 3.04
C TYR A 65 -2.34 6.00 2.88
N CYS A 66 -3.16 6.93 3.36
CA CYS A 66 -2.84 8.35 3.30
C CYS A 66 -1.52 8.69 4.01
N ILE A 67 -1.32 8.16 5.22
CA ILE A 67 -0.08 8.37 5.99
C ILE A 67 1.11 7.77 5.25
N VAL A 68 0.99 6.54 4.74
CA VAL A 68 2.07 5.85 4.05
C VAL A 68 2.45 6.55 2.75
N ILE A 69 1.48 6.99 1.94
CA ILE A 69 1.74 7.76 0.72
C ILE A 69 2.50 9.05 1.04
N MET A 70 2.08 9.78 2.09
CA MET A 70 2.74 11.01 2.51
C MET A 70 4.19 10.74 2.92
N VAL A 71 4.42 9.72 3.76
CA VAL A 71 5.78 9.36 4.23
C VAL A 71 6.66 8.92 3.07
N VAL A 72 6.18 8.03 2.20
CA VAL A 72 6.95 7.53 1.04
C VAL A 72 7.26 8.67 0.06
N SER A 73 6.33 9.58 -0.18
CA SER A 73 6.54 10.75 -1.05
C SER A 73 7.61 11.69 -0.47
N LEU A 74 7.60 11.94 0.84
CA LEU A 74 8.59 12.77 1.51
C LEU A 74 9.98 12.11 1.53
N LEU A 75 10.02 10.80 1.77
CA LEU A 75 11.26 10.02 1.74
C LEU A 75 11.88 9.98 0.35
N THR A 76 11.09 9.66 -0.68
CA THR A 76 11.58 9.64 -2.06
C THR A 76 12.05 11.02 -2.50
N ALA A 77 11.32 12.10 -2.19
CA ALA A 77 11.78 13.45 -2.47
C ALA A 77 13.11 13.79 -1.76
N SER A 78 13.25 13.40 -0.49
CA SER A 78 14.47 13.61 0.29
C SER A 78 15.65 12.80 -0.23
N LEU A 79 15.42 11.54 -0.60
CA LEU A 79 16.42 10.64 -1.19
C LEU A 79 16.89 11.16 -2.54
N ILE A 80 15.97 11.62 -3.39
CA ILE A 80 16.31 12.16 -4.71
C ILE A 80 17.14 13.44 -4.58
N ARG A 81 16.79 14.36 -3.67
CA ARG A 81 17.66 15.53 -3.37
C ARG A 81 19.04 15.10 -2.90
N LYS A 82 19.10 14.11 -1.99
CA LYS A 82 20.37 13.62 -1.43
C LYS A 82 21.26 12.94 -2.47
N ILE A 83 20.68 12.13 -3.36
CA ILE A 83 21.39 11.41 -4.43
C ILE A 83 21.85 12.36 -5.52
N PHE A 84 20.98 13.28 -5.96
CA PHE A 84 21.32 14.24 -7.01
C PHE A 84 22.10 15.46 -6.49
N ARG A 85 22.36 15.56 -5.17
CA ARG A 85 22.97 16.73 -4.51
C ARG A 85 22.34 18.06 -4.97
N ILE A 86 21.00 18.08 -5.06
CA ILE A 86 20.20 19.28 -5.36
C ILE A 86 19.68 19.88 -4.06
#